data_AF-A0A2T2UJF3-F1
#
_entry.id   AF-A0A2T2UJF3-F1
#
_cell.length_a   1.000
_cell.length_b   1.000
_cell.length_c   1.000
_cell.angle_alpha   90.00
_cell.angle_beta   90.00
_cell.angle_gamma   90.00
#
_symmetry.space_group_name_H-M   'P 1'
#
loop_
_entity.id
_entity.type
_entity.pdbx_description
1 polymer ?
#
loop_
_entity_poly.entity_id
_entity_poly.type
_entity_poly.pdbx_seq_one_letter_code
_entity_poly.pdbx_strand_id
1 'polypeptide(L)'
;MPISNPIPERLARAVNAKVPALQERGRPDAEMVFLTAAADVEGLSATQLAFRLGVEPASSFYLIEFPTTSLKGPLLSPIRERAQCFVGGGRTRGGAREFRAFNQTIPIDAEITIVS
;
A
#
# COMPACT_ATOMS: atom_id res chain seq x y z
N MET A 1 5.97 4.72 18.52
CA MET A 1 6.82 3.80 17.74
C MET A 1 7.61 4.64 16.76
N PRO A 2 8.94 4.52 16.65
CA PRO A 2 9.67 5.29 15.65
C PRO A 2 9.33 4.75 14.25
N ILE A 3 9.16 5.67 13.30
CA ILE A 3 8.98 5.33 11.89
C ILE A 3 10.36 4.91 11.37
N SER A 4 10.49 3.69 10.85
CA SER A 4 11.77 3.17 10.35
C SER A 4 12.13 3.63 8.93
N ASN A 5 11.17 4.19 8.20
CA ASN A 5 11.37 4.73 6.85
C ASN A 5 11.05 6.23 6.80
N PRO A 6 11.68 6.99 5.88
CA PRO A 6 11.24 8.35 5.60
C PRO A 6 9.78 8.34 5.14
N ILE A 7 8.95 9.19 5.76
CA ILE A 7 7.56 9.40 5.38
C ILE A 7 7.53 9.99 3.96
N PRO A 8 6.88 9.34 2.99
CA PRO A 8 6.77 9.89 1.64
C PRO A 8 5.74 11.01 1.58
N GLU A 9 5.81 11.86 0.58
CA GLU A 9 4.75 12.86 0.31
C GLU A 9 3.47 12.19 -0.20
N ARG A 10 3.61 11.09 -0.96
CA ARG A 10 2.51 10.28 -1.48
C ARG A 10 2.64 8.82 -1.08
N LEU A 11 1.51 8.25 -0.69
CA LEU A 11 1.36 6.82 -0.39
C LEU A 11 0.62 6.14 -1.54
N ALA A 12 0.87 4.85 -1.68
CA ALA A 12 0.20 4.00 -2.64
C ALA A 12 -0.33 2.73 -1.97
N ARG A 13 -1.45 2.23 -2.49
CA ARG A 13 -1.98 0.90 -2.17
C ARG A 13 -2.26 0.14 -3.46
N ALA A 14 -1.67 -1.04 -3.58
CA ALA A 14 -2.04 -1.99 -4.63
C ALA A 14 -3.14 -2.92 -4.14
N VAL A 15 -4.20 -3.07 -4.93
CA VAL A 15 -5.30 -4.02 -4.67
C VAL A 15 -5.53 -4.85 -5.92
N ASN A 16 -5.68 -6.16 -5.77
CA ASN A 16 -5.98 -7.02 -6.92
C ASN A 16 -7.26 -6.54 -7.63
N ALA A 17 -7.18 -6.33 -8.95
CA ALA A 17 -8.28 -5.72 -9.71
C ALA A 17 -9.51 -6.63 -9.91
N LYS A 18 -9.47 -7.87 -9.39
CA LYS A 18 -10.64 -8.75 -9.30
C LYS A 18 -11.69 -8.30 -8.27
N VAL A 19 -11.40 -7.29 -7.45
CA VAL A 19 -12.35 -6.76 -6.46
C VAL A 19 -13.26 -5.71 -7.13
N PRO A 20 -14.59 -5.92 -7.20
CA PRO A 20 -15.47 -5.16 -8.09
C PRO A 20 -15.83 -3.73 -7.62
N ALA A 21 -15.53 -3.35 -6.37
CA ALA A 21 -15.76 -1.99 -5.90
C ALA A 21 -14.78 -1.62 -4.77
N LEU A 22 -13.91 -0.64 -5.01
CA LEU A 22 -13.03 -0.05 -4.00
C LEU A 22 -13.69 1.20 -3.43
N GLN A 23 -14.55 1.05 -2.41
CA GLN A 23 -15.07 2.22 -1.67
C GLN A 23 -14.11 2.64 -0.54
N GLU A 24 -13.36 1.68 -0.01
CA GLU A 24 -12.40 1.88 1.08
C GLU A 24 -10.98 1.51 0.67
N ARG A 25 -10.01 2.07 1.39
CA ARG A 25 -8.59 1.68 1.32
C ARG A 25 -8.33 0.30 1.90
N GLY A 26 -9.33 -0.49 2.27
CA GLY A 26 -9.23 -1.78 2.94
C GLY A 26 -10.38 -2.71 2.56
N ARG A 27 -10.42 -3.90 3.16
CA ARG A 27 -11.69 -4.64 3.24
C ARG A 27 -12.52 -4.00 4.37
N PRO A 28 -13.86 -4.01 4.32
CA PRO A 28 -14.69 -3.37 5.35
C PRO A 28 -14.42 -3.85 6.80
N ASP A 29 -13.92 -5.07 6.96
CA ASP A 29 -13.56 -5.69 8.24
C ASP A 29 -12.10 -5.45 8.68
N ALA A 30 -11.28 -4.87 7.81
CA ALA A 30 -9.89 -4.56 8.12
C ALA A 30 -9.80 -3.25 8.90
N GLU A 31 -9.27 -3.30 10.13
CA GLU A 31 -9.02 -2.09 10.93
C GLU A 31 -7.86 -1.26 10.37
N MET A 32 -6.86 -1.93 9.81
CA MET A 32 -5.62 -1.33 9.31
C MET A 32 -5.33 -1.81 7.89
N VAL A 33 -4.71 -0.94 7.10
CA VAL A 33 -4.37 -1.21 5.70
C VAL A 33 -2.89 -1.03 5.47
N PHE A 34 -2.34 -1.83 4.56
CA PHE A 34 -0.95 -1.73 4.14
C PHE A 34 -0.82 -0.72 3.01
N LEU A 35 0.20 0.13 3.15
CA LEU A 35 0.56 1.18 2.23
C LEU A 35 2.06 1.09 1.92
N THR A 36 2.43 1.55 0.73
CA THR A 36 3.82 1.77 0.33
C THR A 36 4.00 3.25 -0.05
N ALA A 37 5.23 3.69 -0.27
CA ALA A 37 5.44 4.98 -0.93
C ALA A 37 5.12 4.87 -2.43
N ALA A 38 4.48 5.88 -3.01
CA ALA A 38 4.16 5.90 -4.45
C ALA A 38 5.41 5.76 -5.33
N ALA A 39 6.49 6.47 -4.98
CA ALA A 39 7.78 6.37 -5.68
C ALA A 39 8.41 4.96 -5.67
N ASP A 40 7.98 4.07 -4.78
CA ASP A 40 8.52 2.70 -4.74
C ASP A 40 7.83 1.76 -5.73
N VAL A 41 6.72 2.20 -6.34
CA VAL A 41 5.85 1.44 -7.23
C VAL A 41 5.53 2.15 -8.56
N GLU A 42 6.06 3.36 -8.73
CA GLU A 42 5.89 4.17 -9.93
C GLU A 42 6.40 3.46 -11.19
N GLY A 43 5.58 3.45 -12.25
CA GLY A 43 5.93 2.88 -13.55
C GLY A 43 6.08 1.35 -13.60
N LEU A 44 5.76 0.64 -12.51
CA LEU A 44 5.83 -0.82 -12.47
C LEU A 44 4.62 -1.46 -13.15
N SER A 45 4.83 -2.56 -13.88
CA SER A 45 3.75 -3.44 -14.38
C SER A 45 3.16 -4.30 -13.26
N ALA A 46 2.04 -4.99 -13.52
CA ALA A 46 1.41 -5.84 -12.49
C ALA A 46 2.35 -6.92 -11.95
N THR A 47 3.14 -7.56 -12.81
CA THR A 47 4.15 -8.55 -12.38
C THR A 47 5.24 -7.92 -11.52
N GLN A 48 5.72 -6.72 -11.90
CA GLN A 48 6.75 -6.01 -11.14
C GLN A 48 6.20 -5.51 -9.81
N LEU A 49 4.95 -5.04 -9.74
CA LEU A 49 4.27 -4.67 -8.50
C LEU A 49 4.18 -5.87 -7.55
N ALA A 50 3.74 -7.02 -8.05
CA ALA A 50 3.63 -8.23 -7.22
C ALA A 50 4.98 -8.61 -6.61
N PHE A 51 6.05 -8.61 -7.42
CA PHE A 51 7.41 -8.87 -6.94
C PHE A 51 7.90 -7.81 -5.95
N ARG A 52 7.74 -6.53 -6.28
CA ARG A 52 8.19 -5.37 -5.49
C ARG A 52 7.50 -5.30 -4.13
N LEU A 53 6.23 -5.68 -4.07
CA LEU A 53 5.43 -5.70 -2.83
C LEU A 53 5.49 -7.05 -2.12
N GLY A 54 6.03 -8.09 -2.76
CA GLY A 54 6.09 -9.44 -2.21
C GLY A 54 4.71 -10.09 -2.06
N VAL A 55 3.73 -9.68 -2.85
CA VAL A 55 2.35 -10.19 -2.84
C VAL A 55 2.13 -11.20 -3.95
N GLU A 56 1.01 -11.92 -3.90
CA GLU A 56 0.65 -12.88 -4.95
C GLU A 56 0.56 -12.20 -6.33
N PRO A 57 1.13 -12.82 -7.39
CA PRO A 57 0.97 -12.33 -8.75
C PRO A 57 -0.49 -12.21 -9.18
N ALA A 58 -0.81 -11.13 -9.88
CA ALA A 58 -2.11 -10.91 -10.51
C ALA A 58 -1.93 -10.35 -11.92
N SER A 59 -2.95 -10.53 -12.76
CA SER A 59 -2.98 -9.95 -14.11
C SER A 59 -3.23 -8.45 -14.12
N SER A 60 -3.75 -7.89 -13.02
CA SER A 60 -3.89 -6.46 -12.83
C SER A 60 -4.10 -6.08 -11.38
N PHE A 61 -3.69 -4.86 -11.04
CA PHE A 61 -3.91 -4.21 -9.76
C PHE A 61 -4.55 -2.84 -9.96
N TYR A 62 -5.47 -2.48 -9.07
CA TYR A 62 -5.76 -1.08 -8.80
C TYR A 62 -4.61 -0.50 -7.98
N LEU A 63 -3.96 0.53 -8.51
CA LEU A 63 -2.99 1.33 -7.80
C LEU A 63 -3.67 2.62 -7.35
N ILE A 64 -3.84 2.76 -6.04
CA ILE A 64 -4.50 3.90 -5.41
C ILE A 64 -3.41 4.77 -4.80
N GLU A 65 -3.18 5.97 -5.33
CA GLU A 65 -2.20 6.91 -4.82
C GLU A 65 -2.85 8.14 -4.20
N PHE A 66 -2.32 8.63 -3.10
CA PHE A 66 -2.86 9.82 -2.43
C PHE A 66 -1.79 10.53 -1.58
N PRO A 67 -1.96 11.84 -1.30
CA PRO A 67 -1.07 12.56 -0.40
C PRO A 67 -1.09 11.96 1.01
N THR A 68 0.07 11.88 1.65
CA THR A 68 0.17 11.39 3.04
C THR A 68 -0.65 12.25 4.01
N THR A 69 -0.82 13.54 3.71
CA THR A 69 -1.66 14.48 4.47
C THR A 69 -3.16 14.13 4.44
N SER A 70 -3.60 13.30 3.48
CA SER A 70 -4.98 12.82 3.38
C SER A 70 -5.26 11.63 4.30
N LEU A 71 -4.29 11.21 5.13
CA LEU A 71 -4.50 10.26 6.22
C LEU A 71 -5.09 10.98 7.45
N LYS A 72 -6.09 10.36 8.07
CA LYS A 72 -6.54 10.76 9.41
C LYS A 72 -5.90 9.84 10.45
N GLY A 73 -5.12 10.37 11.39
CA GLY A 73 -4.45 9.58 12.41
C GLY A 73 -3.05 9.08 12.00
N PRO A 74 -2.45 8.17 12.79
CA PRO A 74 -1.02 7.85 12.69
C PRO A 74 -0.69 6.98 11.47
N LEU A 75 0.41 7.33 10.81
CA LEU A 75 1.12 6.43 9.90
C LEU A 75 2.12 5.62 10.70
N LEU A 76 1.98 4.29 10.67
CA LEU A 76 2.82 3.36 11.41
C LEU A 76 3.77 2.66 10.44
N SER A 77 4.99 2.35 10.88
CA SER A 77 5.91 1.47 10.14
C SER A 77 6.11 0.20 10.98
N PRO A 78 5.55 -0.95 10.57
CA PRO A 78 5.70 -2.18 11.33
C PRO A 78 7.17 -2.68 11.26
N ILE A 79 7.85 -2.71 12.40
CA ILE A 79 9.24 -3.19 12.51
C ILE A 79 9.29 -4.73 12.47
N ARG A 80 8.27 -5.40 13.02
CA ARG A 80 8.09 -6.85 13.01
C ARG A 80 6.61 -7.17 12.79
N GLU A 81 6.28 -7.75 11.65
CA GLU A 81 4.93 -8.22 11.31
C GLU A 81 5.04 -9.64 10.76
N ARG A 82 4.14 -10.53 11.19
CA ARG A 82 4.19 -11.97 10.89
C ARG A 82 3.47 -12.34 9.61
N ALA A 83 2.77 -11.40 8.97
CA ALA A 83 2.10 -11.65 7.72
C ALA A 83 3.10 -12.05 6.61
N GLN A 84 2.60 -12.70 5.57
CA GLN A 84 3.42 -13.50 4.65
C GLN A 84 4.32 -12.66 3.73
N CYS A 85 4.17 -11.33 3.64
CA CYS A 85 4.93 -10.49 2.70
C CYS A 85 6.11 -9.73 3.36
N PHE A 86 6.38 -10.00 4.64
CA PHE A 86 7.21 -9.15 5.50
C PHE A 86 8.62 -9.76 5.66
N VAL A 87 9.63 -8.91 5.53
CA VAL A 87 11.03 -9.22 5.89
C VAL A 87 11.50 -8.47 7.15
N GLY A 88 10.62 -7.69 7.78
CA GLY A 88 10.94 -6.84 8.93
C GLY A 88 11.57 -5.51 8.52
N GLY A 89 11.75 -4.60 9.49
CA GLY A 89 12.41 -3.30 9.28
C GLY A 89 11.59 -2.29 8.46
N GLY A 90 10.27 -2.47 8.37
CA GLY A 90 9.39 -1.61 7.58
C GLY A 90 9.55 -1.78 6.07
N ARG A 91 9.97 -2.96 5.59
CA ARG A 91 10.06 -3.23 4.16
C ARG A 91 9.33 -4.50 3.75
N THR A 92 8.77 -4.47 2.54
CA THR A 92 8.23 -5.65 1.86
C THR A 92 9.37 -6.61 1.46
N ARG A 93 9.05 -7.86 1.14
CA ARG A 93 10.02 -8.83 0.57
C ARG A 93 10.73 -8.32 -0.69
N GLY A 94 10.03 -7.54 -1.52
CA GLY A 94 10.61 -6.90 -2.70
C GLY A 94 11.32 -5.56 -2.40
N GLY A 95 11.47 -5.21 -1.12
CA GLY A 95 12.27 -4.09 -0.62
C GLY A 95 11.57 -2.72 -0.60
N ALA A 96 10.25 -2.67 -0.82
CA ALA A 96 9.49 -1.42 -0.83
C ALA A 96 9.28 -0.94 0.60
N ARG A 97 9.24 0.38 0.80
CA ARG A 97 8.89 0.97 2.09
C ARG A 97 7.48 0.56 2.44
N GLU A 98 7.29 0.21 3.69
CA GLU A 98 6.04 -0.34 4.16
C GLU A 98 5.50 0.45 5.34
N PHE A 99 4.21 0.76 5.24
CA PHE A 99 3.47 1.52 6.21
C PHE A 99 2.12 0.87 6.50
N ARG A 100 1.54 1.20 7.65
CA ARG A 100 0.18 0.86 8.05
C ARG A 100 -0.54 2.12 8.47
N ALA A 101 -1.79 2.26 8.03
CA ALA A 101 -2.71 3.30 8.50
C ALA A 101 -4.07 2.68 8.79
N PHE A 102 -4.92 3.39 9.53
CA PHE A 102 -6.31 2.97 9.71
C PHE A 102 -7.00 2.84 8.36
N ASN A 103 -7.85 1.82 8.24
CA ASN A 103 -8.72 1.71 7.08
C ASN A 103 -9.70 2.88 7.07
N GLN A 104 -9.76 3.55 5.93
CA GLN A 104 -10.52 4.78 5.73
C GLN A 104 -11.04 4.78 4.30
N THR A 105 -12.09 5.56 4.07
CA THR A 105 -12.56 5.90 2.72
C THR A 105 -11.39 6.41 1.87
N ILE A 106 -11.37 6.02 0.60
CA ILE A 106 -10.40 6.54 -0.36
C ILE A 106 -10.61 8.08 -0.45
N PRO A 107 -9.54 8.89 -0.32
CA PRO A 107 -9.66 10.34 -0.44
C PRO A 107 -10.20 10.77 -1.80
N ILE A 108 -10.87 11.93 -1.82
CA ILE A 108 -11.40 12.51 -3.06
C ILE A 108 -10.30 12.93 -4.04
N ASP A 109 -9.10 13.22 -3.53
CA ASP A 109 -7.90 13.59 -4.28
C ASP A 109 -6.99 12.39 -4.58
N ALA A 110 -7.48 11.17 -4.37
CA ALA A 110 -6.75 9.97 -4.73
C ALA A 110 -6.78 9.74 -6.25
N GLU A 111 -5.65 9.34 -6.80
CA GLU A 111 -5.54 8.85 -8.15
C GLU A 111 -5.68 7.33 -8.14
N ILE A 112 -6.56 6.79 -8.99
CA ILE A 112 -6.77 5.35 -9.11
C ILE A 112 -6.49 4.93 -10.54
N THR A 113 -5.48 4.11 -10.73
CA THR A 113 -5.11 3.55 -12.04
C THR A 113 -5.23 2.03 -12.03
N ILE A 114 -5.52 1.45 -13.19
CA ILE A 114 -5.43 0.00 -13.40
C ILE A 114 -4.08 -0.27 -14.04
N VAL A 115 -3.25 -1.04 -13.34
CA VAL A 115 -1.95 -1.50 -13.83
C VAL A 115 -2.09 -2.96 -14.23
N SER A 116 -1.69 -3.31 -15.46
CA SER A 116 -1.65 -4.67 -15.99
C SER A 116 -0.24 -5.20 -16.23
#